data_AF-A0A947X8Z9-F1
#
_entry.id   AF-A0A947X8Z9-F1
#
_cell.length_a   1.000
_cell.length_b   1.000
_cell.length_c   1.000
_cell.angle_alpha   90.00
_cell.angle_beta   90.00
_cell.angle_gamma   90.00
#
_symmetry.space_group_name_H-M   'P 1'
#
loop_
_entity.id
_entity.type
_entity.pdbx_description
1 polymer ?
#
loop_
_entity_poly.entity_id
_entity_poly.type
_entity_poly.pdbx_seq_one_letter_code
_entity_poly.pdbx_strand_id
1 'polypeptide(L)' 'RRAGAIGGKLLGAGGGGFLLFFVRPGIRPTVRKALQKLLHVPFRFENLGSQIIYYTPEENHYE' A
#
# COMPACT_ATOMS: atom_id res chain seq x y z
N ARG A 1 -18.12 1.53 -13.96
CA ARG A 1 -18.73 1.22 -12.64
C ARG A 1 -19.38 -0.18 -12.63
N ARG A 2 -18.63 -1.27 -12.88
CA ARG A 2 -19.22 -2.63 -13.05
C ARG A 2 -19.17 -3.53 -11.81
N ALA A 3 -18.12 -3.41 -10.98
CA ALA A 3 -17.92 -4.27 -9.81
C ALA A 3 -18.33 -3.64 -8.47
N GLY A 4 -18.92 -2.44 -8.48
CA GLY A 4 -19.47 -1.79 -7.28
C GLY A 4 -18.52 -0.90 -6.47
N ALA A 5 -17.26 -0.72 -6.88
CA ALA A 5 -16.37 0.25 -6.23
C ALA A 5 -16.98 1.66 -6.26
N ILE A 6 -16.85 2.39 -5.15
CA ILE A 6 -17.32 3.77 -5.01
C ILE A 6 -16.46 4.70 -5.87
N GLY A 7 -15.16 4.48 -5.83
CA GLY A 7 -14.16 5.20 -6.62
C GLY A 7 -12.81 4.49 -6.58
N GLY A 8 -11.85 5.02 -7.33
CA GLY A 8 -10.48 4.52 -7.30
C GLY A 8 -9.50 5.49 -7.96
N LYS A 9 -8.22 5.27 -7.71
CA LYS A 9 -7.13 6.12 -8.19
C LYS A 9 -5.94 5.26 -8.61
N LEU A 10 -5.32 5.61 -9.72
CA LEU A 10 -3.98 5.15 -10.08
C LEU A 10 -2.97 5.95 -9.27
N LEU A 11 -2.14 5.26 -8.50
CA LEU A 11 -1.15 5.88 -7.61
C LEU A 11 0.16 6.15 -8.37
N GLY A 12 0.84 7.24 -8.00
CA GLY A 12 2.09 7.69 -8.64
C GLY A 12 1.87 8.66 -9.80
N ALA A 13 2.88 8.77 -10.68
CA ALA A 13 2.87 9.70 -11.81
C ALA A 13 1.86 9.34 -12.92
N GLY A 14 1.39 8.10 -12.96
CA GLY A 14 0.53 7.55 -14.01
C GLY A 14 1.26 6.55 -14.92
N GLY A 15 0.53 5.95 -15.87
CA GLY A 15 1.07 4.98 -16.83
C GLY A 15 1.24 3.54 -16.31
N GLY A 16 1.16 3.31 -15.00
CA GLY A 16 1.25 1.98 -14.39
C GLY A 16 1.32 2.03 -12.85
N GLY A 17 1.66 0.91 -12.23
CA GLY A 17 1.83 0.81 -10.78
C GLY A 17 0.59 0.33 -10.03
N PHE A 18 0.26 0.99 -8.92
CA PHE A 18 -0.77 0.53 -7.99
C PHE A 18 -2.12 1.20 -8.23
N LEU A 19 -3.18 0.41 -8.21
CA LEU A 19 -4.55 0.88 -8.17
C LEU A 19 -5.09 0.81 -6.75
N LEU A 20 -5.62 1.92 -6.24
CA LEU A 20 -6.34 1.98 -4.98
C LEU A 20 -7.83 2.16 -5.23
N PHE A 21 -8.66 1.31 -4.64
CA PHE A 21 -10.12 1.40 -4.76
C PHE A 21 -10.78 1.63 -3.39
N PHE A 22 -11.72 2.56 -3.33
CA PHE A 22 -12.60 2.76 -2.18
C PHE A 22 -13.88 1.94 -2.37
N VAL A 23 -14.13 1.00 -1.46
CA VAL A 23 -15.09 -0.10 -1.65
C VAL A 23 -15.79 -0.43 -0.33
N ARG A 24 -17.12 -0.56 -0.34
CA ARG A 24 -17.86 -0.99 0.87
C ARG A 24 -17.44 -2.42 1.26
N PRO A 25 -17.36 -2.77 2.56
CA PRO A 25 -16.84 -4.07 2.99
C PRO A 25 -17.46 -5.29 2.29
N GLY A 26 -18.80 -5.35 2.20
CA GLY A 26 -19.52 -6.50 1.64
C GLY A 26 -19.28 -6.77 0.15
N ILE A 27 -18.78 -5.79 -0.60
CA ILE A 27 -18.54 -5.92 -2.05
C ILE A 27 -17.05 -6.08 -2.39
N ARG A 28 -16.15 -6.05 -1.39
CA ARG A 28 -14.70 -6.26 -1.59
C ARG A 28 -14.38 -7.57 -2.34
N PRO A 29 -15.01 -8.72 -2.05
CA PRO A 29 -14.73 -9.97 -2.78
C PRO A 29 -15.02 -9.85 -4.27
N THR A 30 -16.14 -9.21 -4.62
CA THR A 30 -16.55 -8.98 -6.02
C THR A 30 -15.55 -8.10 -6.76
N VAL A 31 -15.08 -7.01 -6.14
CA VAL A 31 -14.06 -6.14 -6.73
C VAL A 31 -12.73 -6.89 -6.90
N ARG A 32 -12.31 -7.69 -5.90
CA ARG A 32 -11.09 -8.51 -5.99
C ARG A 32 -11.19 -9.54 -7.13
N LYS A 33 -12.32 -10.22 -7.27
CA LYS A 33 -12.56 -11.16 -8.38
C LYS A 33 -12.52 -10.46 -9.74
N ALA A 34 -13.11 -9.28 -9.87
CA ALA A 34 -13.07 -8.51 -11.12
C ALA A 34 -11.65 -8.08 -11.52
N LEU A 35 -10.75 -7.95 -10.53
CA LEU A 35 -9.34 -7.56 -10.72
C LEU A 35 -8.38 -8.74 -10.55
N GLN A 36 -8.87 -10.00 -10.60
CA GLN A 36 -8.08 -11.20 -10.27
C GLN A 36 -6.83 -11.43 -11.14
N LYS A 37 -6.74 -10.76 -12.29
CA LYS A 37 -5.56 -10.80 -13.17
C LYS A 37 -4.42 -9.89 -12.70
N LEU A 38 -4.67 -9.02 -11.72
CA LEU A 38 -3.69 -8.13 -11.11
C LEU A 38 -3.23 -8.69 -9.77
N LEU A 39 -2.01 -8.32 -9.35
CA LEU A 39 -1.50 -8.67 -8.04
C LEU A 39 -2.29 -7.95 -6.93
N HIS A 40 -2.88 -8.71 -6.02
CA HIS A 40 -3.50 -8.16 -4.82
C HIS A 40 -2.47 -8.00 -3.71
N VAL A 41 -2.15 -6.76 -3.37
CA VAL A 41 -1.23 -6.42 -2.27
C VAL A 41 -2.04 -6.03 -1.03
N PRO A 42 -2.04 -6.84 0.04
CA PRO A 42 -2.65 -6.42 1.31
C PRO A 42 -1.82 -5.29 1.91
N PHE A 43 -2.48 -4.20 2.33
CA PHE A 43 -1.82 -3.06 2.96
C PHE A 43 -2.63 -2.56 4.17
N ARG A 44 -1.94 -1.86 5.06
CA ARG A 44 -2.50 -1.05 6.13
C ARG A 44 -1.79 0.30 6.14
N PHE A 45 -2.42 1.32 6.69
CA PHE A 45 -1.72 2.57 6.96
C PHE A 45 -0.67 2.34 8.03
N GLU A 46 0.48 2.99 7.85
CA GLU A 46 1.56 3.02 8.81
C GLU A 46 1.66 4.43 9.38
N ASN A 47 1.91 4.52 10.69
CA ASN A 47 2.04 5.80 11.39
C ASN A 47 3.50 6.16 11.64
N LEU A 48 4.43 5.23 11.40
CA LEU A 48 5.87 5.44 11.53
C LEU A 48 6.50 5.80 10.18
N GLY A 49 7.48 6.71 10.23
CA GLY A 49 8.35 7.03 9.09
C GLY A 49 9.53 6.07 8.99
N SER A 50 10.61 6.52 8.36
CA SER A 50 11.88 5.78 8.35
C SER A 50 12.42 5.57 9.78
N GLN A 51 12.94 4.38 10.07
CA GLN A 51 13.48 4.03 11.38
C GLN A 51 14.85 3.40 11.25
N ILE A 52 15.75 3.75 12.18
CA ILE A 52 17.03 3.07 12.35
C ILE A 52 16.77 1.81 13.17
N ILE A 53 16.98 0.64 12.55
CA ILE A 53 16.81 -0.66 13.21
C ILE A 53 18.10 -1.18 13.86
N TYR A 54 19.23 -0.53 13.58
CA TYR A 54 20.54 -0.90 14.09
C TYR A 54 21.41 0.34 14.28
N TYR A 55 21.91 0.53 15.49
CA TYR A 55 22.80 1.63 15.85
C TYR A 55 24.01 1.05 16.60
N THR A 56 25.20 1.25 16.05
CA THR A 56 26.45 0.99 16.77
C THR A 56 27.08 2.35 17.09
N PRO A 57 27.12 2.75 18.37
CA PRO A 57 27.85 3.95 18.75
C PRO A 57 29.35 3.74 18.48
N GLU A 58 29.98 4.76 17.90
CA GLU A 58 31.45 4.80 17.77
C GLU A 58 32.07 4.92 19.17
N GLU A 59 33.05 4.07 19.50
CA GLU A 59 33.82 4.22 20.73
C GLU A 59 34.66 5.49 20.63
N ASN A 60 34.43 6.44 21.55
CA ASN A 60 35.23 7.66 21.64
C ASN A 60 36.65 7.31 22.11
N HIS A 61 37.58 7.16 21.17
CA HIS A 61 39.00 6.95 21.44
C HIS A 61 39.74 8.27 21.73
N TYR A 62 39.28 9.04 22.71
CA TYR A 62 40.03 10.18 23.24
C TYR A 62 40.52 9.85 24.65
N GLU A 63 41.69 9.19 24.72
CA GLU A 63 42.65 9.36 25.82
C GLU A 63 43.47 10.63 25.58
#